data_AF-I7GA69-F1
#
_entry.id   AF-I7GA69-F1
#
_cell.length_a   1.000
_cell.length_b   1.000
_cell.length_c   1.000
_cell.angle_alpha   90.00
_cell.angle_beta   90.00
_cell.angle_gamma   90.00
#
_symmetry.space_group_name_H-M   'P 1'
#
loop_
_entity.id
_entity.type
_entity.pdbx_description
1 polymer ?
#
loop_
_entity_poly.entity_id
_entity_poly.type
_entity_poly.pdbx_seq_one_letter_code
_entity_poly.pdbx_strand_id
1 'polypeptide(L)'
;MVYILMTKGLKQSVCDQGFYNGPVSKFWAYAFVLSKAPELGDTIFIVLRKQKLIFLHWYHHITVLLYSWYSYKDMVAGGGWFMTMNYSVHAVMYSYYALRAAGFRVSRKFAMFITLSQITQMLMGCVINYLVFYWMQHDQCHSHFQNIFWSSLMYLSYLVLFCHFFFEAYIGKMRKTTKAE
;
A
#
# COMPACT_ATOMS: atom_id res chain seq x y z
N MET A 1 6.15 -14.32 6.22
CA MET A 1 4.74 -14.50 5.82
C MET A 1 4.50 -15.80 5.04
N VAL A 2 5.24 -16.07 3.95
CA VAL A 2 5.08 -17.32 3.15
C VAL A 2 5.13 -18.60 4.00
N TYR A 3 6.08 -18.68 4.94
CA TYR A 3 6.17 -19.81 5.87
C TYR A 3 4.90 -20.01 6.71
N ILE A 4 4.32 -18.93 7.26
CA ILE A 4 3.10 -19.00 8.09
C ILE A 4 1.88 -19.35 7.23
N LEU A 5 1.82 -18.84 6.00
CA LEU A 5 0.76 -19.18 5.05
C LEU A 5 0.79 -20.68 4.70
N MET A 6 1.98 -21.23 4.43
CA MET A 6 2.14 -22.63 4.05
C MET A 6 2.00 -23.61 5.22
N THR A 7 2.27 -23.19 6.46
CA THR A 7 2.23 -24.06 7.64
C THR A 7 0.96 -23.96 8.48
N LYS A 8 0.35 -22.76 8.56
CA LYS A 8 -0.82 -22.49 9.43
C LYS A 8 -2.08 -22.09 8.66
N GLY A 9 -1.98 -21.97 7.34
CA GLY A 9 -3.10 -21.59 6.47
C GLY A 9 -3.43 -20.09 6.50
N LEU A 10 -4.31 -19.70 5.58
CA LEU A 10 -4.61 -18.30 5.30
C LEU A 10 -5.32 -17.61 6.48
N LYS A 11 -6.31 -18.28 7.09
CA LYS A 11 -7.06 -17.79 8.26
C LYS A 11 -6.13 -17.41 9.41
N GLN A 12 -5.25 -18.32 9.79
CA GLN A 12 -4.33 -18.06 10.91
C GLN A 12 -3.30 -17.00 10.55
N SER A 13 -2.79 -16.98 9.31
CA SER A 13 -1.84 -15.95 8.88
C SER A 13 -2.39 -14.52 8.90
N VAL A 14 -3.69 -14.36 8.70
CA VAL A 14 -4.37 -13.05 8.69
C VAL A 14 -4.72 -12.61 10.11
N CYS A 15 -5.17 -13.53 10.97
CA CYS A 15 -5.52 -13.23 12.36
C CYS A 15 -4.35 -13.30 13.36
N ASP A 16 -3.15 -13.69 12.91
CA ASP A 16 -1.98 -13.82 13.78
C ASP A 16 -1.42 -12.44 14.21
N GLN A 17 -1.79 -12.03 15.43
CA GLN A 17 -1.16 -10.89 16.11
C GLN A 17 0.26 -11.22 16.61
N GLY A 18 0.70 -12.48 16.55
CA GLY A 18 2.06 -12.90 16.86
C GLY A 18 3.14 -12.19 16.03
N PHE A 19 2.76 -11.60 14.89
CA PHE A 19 3.61 -10.70 14.12
C PHE A 19 4.11 -9.48 14.92
N TYR A 20 3.35 -8.98 15.90
CA TYR A 20 3.76 -7.85 16.74
C TYR A 20 4.53 -8.27 17.99
N ASN A 21 4.46 -9.55 18.37
CA ASN A 21 5.07 -10.08 19.59
C ASN A 21 6.47 -10.66 19.36
N GLY A 22 6.76 -11.16 18.15
CA GLY A 22 8.09 -11.65 17.82
C GLY A 22 9.13 -10.52 17.79
N PRO A 23 10.32 -10.67 18.40
CA PRO A 23 11.30 -9.57 18.51
C PRO A 23 11.76 -9.03 17.14
N VAL A 24 11.93 -9.93 16.17
CA VAL A 24 12.31 -9.57 14.80
C VAL A 24 11.15 -8.92 14.05
N SER A 25 9.95 -9.50 14.11
CA SER A 25 8.78 -8.97 13.40
C SER A 25 8.33 -7.62 13.95
N LYS A 26 8.45 -7.40 15.27
CA LYS A 26 8.21 -6.12 15.94
C LYS A 26 9.17 -5.04 15.45
N PHE A 27 10.46 -5.37 15.31
CA PHE A 27 11.44 -4.44 14.75
C PHE A 27 11.05 -4.02 13.31
N TRP A 28 10.67 -4.97 12.46
CA TRP A 28 10.25 -4.67 11.09
C TRP A 28 8.94 -3.88 11.00
N ALA A 29 7.99 -4.15 11.90
CA ALA A 29 6.75 -3.38 12.02
C ALA A 29 7.02 -1.93 12.46
N TYR A 30 7.93 -1.74 13.42
CA TYR A 30 8.35 -0.40 13.83
C TYR A 30 9.10 0.34 12.71
N ALA A 31 10.01 -0.35 12.02
CA ALA A 31 10.72 0.20 10.87
C ALA A 31 9.76 0.61 9.74
N PHE A 32 8.65 -0.12 9.56
CA PHE A 32 7.61 0.21 8.57
C PHE A 32 6.89 1.51 8.91
N VAL A 33 6.51 1.71 10.17
CA VAL A 33 5.90 2.96 10.62
C VAL A 33 6.89 4.11 10.45
N LEU A 34 8.15 3.86 10.83
CA LEU A 34 9.20 4.88 10.70
C LEU A 34 9.47 5.24 9.24
N SER A 35 9.41 4.28 8.30
CA SER A 35 9.68 4.51 6.88
C SER A 35 8.68 5.49 6.24
N LYS A 36 7.49 5.67 6.82
CA LYS A 36 6.48 6.63 6.32
C LYS A 36 6.91 8.09 6.49
N ALA A 37 7.77 8.39 7.46
CA ALA A 37 8.30 9.75 7.62
C ALA A 37 9.31 10.13 6.52
N PRO A 38 10.33 9.32 6.19
CA PRO A 38 11.18 9.54 5.02
C PRO A 38 10.42 9.58 3.68
N GLU A 39 9.33 8.82 3.54
CA GLU A 39 8.47 8.87 2.34
C GLU A 39 7.84 10.26 2.13
N LEU A 40 7.62 11.06 3.20
CA LEU A 40 7.22 12.47 3.04
C LEU A 40 8.32 13.34 2.42
N GLY A 41 9.58 12.90 2.50
CA GLY A 41 10.70 13.52 1.80
C GLY A 41 10.45 13.62 0.30
N ASP A 42 9.77 12.63 -0.31
CA ASP A 42 9.40 12.67 -1.74
C ASP A 42 8.50 13.87 -2.05
N THR A 43 7.55 14.16 -1.16
CA THR A 43 6.67 15.34 -1.27
C THR A 43 7.50 16.62 -1.16
N ILE A 44 8.44 16.70 -0.20
CA ILE A 44 9.33 17.85 -0.03
C ILE A 44 10.18 18.06 -1.29
N PHE A 45 10.77 17.01 -1.88
CA PHE A 45 11.56 17.12 -3.11
C PHE A 45 10.73 17.64 -4.29
N ILE A 46 9.48 17.21 -4.44
CA ILE A 46 8.58 17.69 -5.50
C ILE A 46 8.28 19.19 -5.31
N VAL A 47 8.01 19.62 -4.08
CA VAL A 47 7.77 21.03 -3.75
C VAL A 47 9.01 21.88 -4.01
N LEU A 48 10.19 21.41 -3.58
CA LEU A 48 11.47 22.10 -3.82
C LEU A 48 11.79 22.21 -5.31
N ARG A 49 11.43 21.20 -6.12
CA ARG A 49 11.52 21.26 -7.59
C ARG A 49 10.41 22.07 -8.25
N LYS A 50 9.53 22.71 -7.48
CA LYS A 50 8.36 23.49 -7.95
C LYS A 50 7.45 22.69 -8.89
N GLN A 51 7.37 21.39 -8.70
CA GLN A 51 6.49 20.52 -9.49
C GLN A 51 5.09 20.48 -8.88
N LYS A 52 4.07 20.27 -9.72
CA LYS A 52 2.69 20.16 -9.26
C LYS A 52 2.50 18.86 -8.47
N LEU A 53 2.19 18.99 -7.17
CA LEU A 53 1.77 17.88 -6.33
C LEU A 53 0.36 17.43 -6.76
N ILE A 54 0.24 16.17 -7.18
CA ILE A 54 -1.06 15.56 -7.48
C ILE A 54 -1.79 15.24 -6.18
N PHE A 55 -3.12 15.37 -6.18
CA PHE A 55 -3.96 15.10 -5.00
C PHE A 55 -3.72 13.69 -4.42
N LEU A 56 -3.66 12.68 -5.30
CA LEU A 56 -3.38 11.29 -4.94
C LEU A 56 -2.14 11.15 -4.04
N HIS A 57 -1.06 11.87 -4.35
CA HIS A 57 0.23 11.70 -3.69
C HIS A 57 0.18 12.20 -2.24
N TRP A 58 -0.15 13.48 -2.04
CA TRP A 58 -0.14 14.04 -0.68
C TRP A 58 -1.25 13.45 0.19
N TYR A 59 -2.43 13.17 -0.38
CA TYR A 59 -3.51 12.50 0.34
C TYR A 59 -3.07 11.14 0.85
N HIS A 60 -2.47 10.31 -0.01
CA HIS A 60 -1.94 9.01 0.35
C HIS A 60 -0.86 9.09 1.43
N HIS A 61 0.16 9.94 1.25
CA HIS A 61 1.29 10.01 2.19
C HIS A 61 0.89 10.47 3.60
N ILE A 62 -0.04 11.43 3.73
CA ILE A 62 -0.52 11.88 5.04
C ILE A 62 -1.38 10.79 5.71
N THR A 63 -2.33 10.22 4.96
CA THR A 63 -3.28 9.26 5.52
C THR A 63 -2.60 7.94 5.91
N VAL A 64 -1.67 7.43 5.11
CA VAL A 64 -0.92 6.21 5.44
C VAL A 64 0.01 6.40 6.64
N LEU A 65 0.60 7.60 6.80
CA LEU A 65 1.42 7.93 7.97
C LEU A 65 0.59 7.89 9.24
N LEU A 66 -0.54 8.61 9.28
CA LEU A 66 -1.44 8.64 10.43
C LEU A 66 -1.99 7.25 10.75
N TYR A 67 -2.45 6.53 9.71
CA TYR A 67 -3.01 5.19 9.88
C TYR A 67 -1.97 4.19 10.37
N SER A 68 -0.74 4.22 9.85
CA SER A 68 0.32 3.30 10.29
C SER A 68 0.70 3.48 11.76
N TRP A 69 0.72 4.72 12.25
CA TRP A 69 0.99 5.03 13.65
C TRP A 69 -0.14 4.52 14.56
N TYR A 70 -1.39 4.74 14.16
CA TYR A 70 -2.56 4.27 14.87
C TYR A 70 -2.65 2.74 14.90
N SER A 71 -2.49 2.10 13.73
CA SER A 71 -2.55 0.65 13.55
C SER A 71 -1.45 -0.12 14.31
N TYR A 72 -0.25 0.47 14.42
CA TYR A 72 0.85 -0.12 15.19
C TYR A 72 0.56 -0.15 16.70
N LYS A 73 -0.11 0.88 17.23
CA LYS A 73 -0.51 0.92 18.64
C LYS A 73 -1.58 -0.13 18.95
N ASP A 74 -2.52 -0.31 18.03
CA ASP A 74 -3.68 -1.21 18.21
C ASP A 74 -3.41 -2.66 17.76
N MET A 75 -2.18 -2.98 17.31
CA MET A 75 -1.75 -4.32 16.86
C MET A 75 -2.79 -4.99 15.93
N VAL A 76 -3.19 -4.26 14.89
CA VAL A 76 -4.31 -4.64 14.02
C VAL A 76 -4.06 -5.99 13.33
N ALA A 77 -5.04 -6.88 13.43
CA ALA A 77 -5.06 -8.15 12.70
C ALA A 77 -5.00 -7.91 11.19
N GLY A 78 -4.16 -8.67 10.47
CA GLY A 78 -3.87 -8.47 9.05
C GLY A 78 -2.75 -7.46 8.76
N GLY A 79 -2.24 -6.74 9.77
CA GLY A 79 -1.14 -5.78 9.61
C GLY A 79 0.09 -6.33 8.89
N GLY A 80 0.51 -7.56 9.21
CA GLY A 80 1.65 -8.21 8.56
C GLY A 80 1.47 -8.41 7.06
N TRP A 81 0.25 -8.67 6.59
CA TRP A 81 -0.07 -8.77 5.16
C TRP A 81 0.02 -7.39 4.48
N PHE A 82 -0.58 -6.37 5.08
CA PHE A 82 -0.51 -4.99 4.57
C PHE A 82 0.93 -4.48 4.47
N MET A 83 1.74 -4.70 5.51
CA MET A 83 3.15 -4.32 5.55
C MET A 83 3.97 -5.05 4.47
N THR A 84 3.81 -6.38 4.37
CA THR A 84 4.58 -7.19 3.41
C THR A 84 4.25 -6.81 1.97
N MET A 85 2.97 -6.65 1.64
CA MET A 85 2.54 -6.21 0.31
C MET A 85 3.05 -4.81 -0.01
N ASN A 86 2.96 -3.87 0.93
CA ASN A 86 3.43 -2.51 0.71
C ASN A 86 4.94 -2.45 0.49
N TYR A 87 5.74 -3.13 1.33
CA TYR A 87 7.19 -3.20 1.13
C TYR A 87 7.57 -3.79 -0.23
N SER A 88 6.85 -4.82 -0.67
CA SER A 88 7.13 -5.49 -1.94
C SER A 88 6.88 -4.54 -3.12
N VAL A 89 5.73 -3.86 -3.14
CA VAL A 89 5.38 -2.92 -4.22
C VAL A 89 6.22 -1.64 -4.15
N HIS A 90 6.50 -1.12 -2.95
CA HIS A 90 7.37 0.05 -2.77
C HIS A 90 8.81 -0.26 -3.19
N ALA A 91 9.35 -1.45 -2.89
CA ALA A 91 10.68 -1.85 -3.36
C ALA A 91 10.77 -1.77 -4.89
N VAL A 92 9.74 -2.26 -5.62
CA VAL A 92 9.69 -2.17 -7.08
C VAL A 92 9.55 -0.71 -7.56
N MET A 93 8.67 0.08 -6.93
CA MET A 93 8.45 1.49 -7.30
C MET A 93 9.72 2.34 -7.10
N TYR A 94 10.37 2.24 -5.94
CA TYR A 94 11.58 2.99 -5.63
C TYR A 94 12.77 2.53 -6.46
N SER A 95 12.88 1.22 -6.77
CA SER A 95 13.88 0.72 -7.71
C SER A 95 13.71 1.37 -9.09
N TYR A 96 12.47 1.54 -9.55
CA TYR A 96 12.20 2.26 -10.80
C TYR A 96 12.61 3.73 -10.73
N TYR A 97 12.31 4.43 -9.64
CA TYR A 97 12.74 5.83 -9.47
C TYR A 97 14.26 5.96 -9.40
N ALA A 98 14.95 5.03 -8.74
CA ALA A 98 16.41 4.98 -8.70
C ALA A 98 17.01 4.79 -10.10
N LEU A 99 16.49 3.83 -10.90
CA LEU A 99 16.94 3.62 -12.29
C LEU A 99 16.71 4.85 -13.17
N ARG A 100 15.56 5.54 -12.99
CA ARG A 100 15.25 6.77 -13.70
C ARG A 100 16.18 7.92 -13.30
N ALA A 101 16.52 8.04 -12.02
CA ALA A 101 17.46 9.03 -11.51
C ALA A 101 18.90 8.77 -12.00
N ALA A 102 19.28 7.50 -12.18
CA ALA A 102 20.55 7.09 -12.77
C ALA A 102 20.65 7.32 -14.29
N GLY A 103 19.63 7.89 -14.92
CA GLY A 103 19.64 8.26 -16.35
C GLY A 103 19.19 7.15 -17.29
N PHE A 104 18.79 5.98 -16.79
CA PHE A 104 18.27 4.91 -17.64
C PHE A 104 16.88 5.26 -18.19
N ARG A 105 16.72 5.13 -19.51
CA ARG A 105 15.43 5.30 -20.20
C ARG A 105 14.56 4.07 -19.99
N VAL A 106 13.94 3.95 -18.82
CA VAL A 106 12.98 2.88 -18.55
C VAL A 106 11.70 3.06 -19.38
N SER A 107 11.24 1.96 -20.00
CA SER A 107 10.06 1.94 -20.87
C SER A 107 8.77 2.30 -20.13
N ARG A 108 7.86 2.99 -20.82
CA ARG A 108 6.51 3.34 -20.31
C ARG A 108 5.69 2.10 -19.92
N LYS A 109 5.95 0.94 -20.53
CA LYS A 109 5.32 -0.34 -20.16
C LYS A 109 5.66 -0.76 -18.73
N PHE A 110 6.87 -0.46 -18.27
CA PHE A 110 7.29 -0.77 -16.90
C PHE A 110 6.62 0.14 -15.88
N ALA A 111 6.48 1.44 -16.20
CA ALA A 111 5.69 2.36 -15.37
C ALA A 111 4.22 1.90 -15.26
N MET A 112 3.64 1.40 -16.36
CA MET A 112 2.29 0.82 -16.37
C MET A 112 2.20 -0.41 -15.46
N PHE A 113 3.18 -1.32 -15.52
CA PHE A 113 3.25 -2.50 -14.66
C PHE A 113 3.31 -2.12 -13.17
N ILE A 114 4.10 -1.10 -12.81
CA ILE A 114 4.17 -0.60 -11.44
C ILE A 114 2.80 -0.08 -10.99
N THR A 115 2.14 0.74 -11.80
CA THR A 115 0.81 1.25 -11.45
C THR A 115 -0.24 0.13 -11.33
N LEU A 116 -0.15 -0.91 -12.15
CA LEU A 116 -1.01 -2.09 -12.03
C LEU A 116 -0.72 -2.85 -10.74
N SER A 117 0.55 -3.02 -10.38
CA SER A 117 0.93 -3.67 -9.11
C SER A 117 0.41 -2.91 -7.88
N GLN A 118 0.38 -1.57 -7.93
CA GLN A 118 -0.20 -0.73 -6.88
C GLN A 118 -1.72 -0.88 -6.79
N ILE A 119 -2.42 -0.98 -7.92
CA ILE A 119 -3.87 -1.25 -7.95
C ILE A 119 -4.15 -2.64 -7.37
N THR A 120 -3.39 -3.66 -7.78
CA THR A 120 -3.51 -5.01 -7.23
C THR A 120 -3.25 -5.03 -5.72
N GLN A 121 -2.29 -4.25 -5.22
CA GLN A 121 -2.06 -4.09 -3.78
C GLN A 121 -3.30 -3.56 -3.07
N MET A 122 -3.99 -2.57 -3.63
CA MET A 122 -5.21 -2.02 -3.03
C MET A 122 -6.36 -3.04 -3.05
N LEU A 123 -6.54 -3.76 -4.15
CA LEU A 123 -7.54 -4.84 -4.25
C LEU A 123 -7.29 -5.94 -3.23
N MET A 124 -6.05 -6.42 -3.12
CA MET A 124 -5.68 -7.42 -2.13
C MET A 124 -5.89 -6.88 -0.71
N GLY A 125 -5.61 -5.60 -0.46
CA GLY A 125 -5.89 -4.96 0.81
C GLY A 125 -7.39 -4.96 1.17
N CYS A 126 -8.27 -4.67 0.22
CA CYS A 126 -9.72 -4.78 0.41
C CYS A 126 -10.15 -6.23 0.73
N VAL A 127 -9.59 -7.23 0.03
CA VAL A 127 -9.87 -8.64 0.29
C VAL A 127 -9.44 -9.05 1.71
N ILE A 128 -8.23 -8.65 2.14
CA ILE A 128 -7.77 -8.94 3.51
C ILE A 128 -8.68 -8.29 4.55
N ASN A 129 -9.08 -7.03 4.36
CA ASN A 129 -10.03 -6.37 5.26
C ASN A 129 -11.37 -7.10 5.34
N TYR A 130 -11.91 -7.54 4.20
CA TYR A 130 -13.14 -8.35 4.17
C TYR A 130 -12.99 -9.67 4.91
N LEU A 131 -11.87 -10.38 4.73
CA LEU A 131 -11.58 -11.63 5.43
C LEU A 131 -11.44 -11.43 6.94
N VAL A 132 -10.76 -10.37 7.38
CA VAL A 132 -10.67 -10.00 8.81
C VAL A 132 -12.06 -9.73 9.37
N PHE A 133 -12.89 -8.96 8.65
CA PHE A 133 -14.27 -8.68 9.07
C PHE A 133 -15.11 -9.96 9.19
N TYR A 134 -15.04 -10.84 8.19
CA TYR A 134 -15.76 -12.11 8.17
C TYR A 134 -15.34 -13.03 9.33
N TRP A 135 -14.04 -13.14 9.62
CA TRP A 135 -13.55 -13.98 10.72
C TRP A 135 -13.73 -13.36 12.10
N MET A 136 -13.82 -12.04 12.20
CA MET A 136 -14.20 -11.35 13.44
C MET A 136 -15.63 -11.69 13.84
N GLN A 137 -16.57 -11.77 12.89
CA GLN A 137 -17.97 -12.10 13.16
C GLN A 137 -18.18 -13.55 13.66
N HIS A 138 -17.20 -14.44 13.43
CA HIS A 138 -17.25 -15.83 13.89
C HIS A 138 -16.46 -16.05 15.19
N ASP A 139 -16.07 -14.99 15.91
CA ASP A 139 -15.25 -15.03 17.14
C ASP A 139 -13.90 -15.74 16.98
N GLN A 140 -13.33 -15.75 15.77
CA GLN A 140 -12.07 -16.43 15.46
C GLN A 140 -10.88 -15.46 15.35
N CYS A 141 -11.11 -14.16 15.58
CA CYS A 141 -10.15 -13.09 15.36
C CYS A 141 -10.46 -11.88 16.26
N HIS A 142 -9.61 -11.58 17.24
CA HIS A 142 -9.75 -10.35 18.03
C HIS A 142 -9.17 -9.17 17.26
N SER A 143 -10.04 -8.26 16.82
CA SER A 143 -9.68 -6.98 16.21
C SER A 143 -10.74 -5.94 16.56
N HIS A 144 -10.36 -4.66 16.52
CA HIS A 144 -11.29 -3.57 16.78
C HIS A 144 -12.06 -3.21 15.49
N PHE A 145 -13.39 -3.18 15.56
CA PHE A 145 -14.26 -2.80 14.44
C PHE A 145 -13.87 -1.43 13.84
N GLN A 146 -13.51 -0.46 14.68
CA GLN A 146 -13.08 0.86 14.24
C GLN A 146 -11.84 0.80 13.32
N ASN A 147 -10.86 -0.05 13.65
CA ASN A 147 -9.65 -0.22 12.83
C ASN A 147 -9.97 -0.81 11.46
N ILE A 148 -10.85 -1.81 11.40
CA ILE A 148 -11.29 -2.44 10.15
C ILE A 148 -12.06 -1.43 9.29
N PHE A 149 -12.93 -0.62 9.91
CA PHE A 149 -13.70 0.40 9.22
C PHE A 149 -12.78 1.46 8.59
N TRP A 150 -11.87 2.04 9.38
CA TRP A 150 -10.91 3.04 8.88
C TRP A 150 -9.97 2.46 7.82
N SER A 151 -9.48 1.22 8.01
CA SER A 151 -8.68 0.50 7.02
C SER A 151 -9.44 0.31 5.71
N SER A 152 -10.66 -0.20 5.76
CA SER A 152 -11.48 -0.46 4.59
C SER A 152 -11.78 0.82 3.82
N LEU A 153 -12.12 1.90 4.53
CA LEU A 153 -12.38 3.21 3.93
C LEU A 153 -11.13 3.76 3.22
N MET A 154 -9.96 3.65 3.86
CA MET A 154 -8.68 4.08 3.30
C MET A 154 -8.29 3.28 2.05
N TYR A 155 -8.34 1.95 2.11
CA TYR A 155 -8.00 1.08 0.97
C TYR A 155 -8.97 1.27 -0.21
N LEU A 156 -10.26 1.45 0.07
CA LEU A 156 -11.26 1.73 -0.97
C LEU A 156 -11.04 3.10 -1.62
N SER A 157 -10.73 4.15 -0.83
CA SER A 157 -10.46 5.47 -1.39
C SER A 157 -9.23 5.46 -2.30
N TYR A 158 -8.16 4.76 -1.89
CA TYR A 158 -6.97 4.59 -2.71
C TYR A 158 -7.25 3.81 -3.99
N LEU A 159 -8.03 2.73 -3.93
CA LEU A 159 -8.40 1.96 -5.11
C LEU A 159 -9.05 2.85 -6.17
N VAL A 160 -10.04 3.66 -5.77
CA VAL A 160 -10.73 4.59 -6.69
C VAL A 160 -9.76 5.60 -7.28
N LEU A 161 -8.92 6.22 -6.44
CA LEU A 161 -7.96 7.24 -6.87
C LEU A 161 -6.89 6.68 -7.83
N PHE A 162 -6.36 5.48 -7.56
CA PHE A 162 -5.38 4.83 -8.44
C PHE A 162 -6.00 4.35 -9.75
N CYS A 163 -7.22 3.83 -9.72
CA CYS A 163 -7.98 3.52 -10.93
C CYS A 163 -8.19 4.77 -11.78
N HIS A 164 -8.65 5.87 -11.17
CA HIS A 164 -8.82 7.15 -11.86
C HIS A 164 -7.51 7.63 -12.50
N PHE A 165 -6.41 7.62 -11.74
CA PHE A 165 -5.08 7.97 -12.23
C PHE A 165 -4.65 7.08 -13.41
N PHE A 166 -4.87 5.77 -13.34
CA PHE A 166 -4.52 4.84 -14.41
C PHE A 166 -5.31 5.13 -15.70
N PHE A 167 -6.62 5.38 -15.59
CA PHE A 167 -7.46 5.74 -16.72
C PHE A 167 -6.97 7.04 -17.37
N GLU A 168 -6.69 8.10 -16.61
CA GLU A 168 -6.21 9.37 -17.17
C GLU A 168 -4.82 9.25 -17.79
N ALA A 169 -3.87 8.58 -17.11
CA ALA A 169 -2.46 8.55 -17.51
C ALA A 169 -2.18 7.63 -18.71
N TYR A 170 -2.90 6.51 -18.83
CA TYR A 170 -2.64 5.49 -19.84
C TYR A 170 -3.72 5.42 -20.91
N ILE A 171 -4.99 5.29 -20.52
CA ILE A 171 -6.10 5.07 -21.48
C ILE A 171 -6.52 6.40 -22.12
N GLY A 172 -6.71 7.46 -21.33
CA GLY A 172 -7.10 8.78 -21.80
C GLY A 172 -6.06 9.41 -22.74
N LYS A 173 -4.77 9.12 -22.50
CA LYS A 173 -3.67 9.59 -23.36
C LYS A 173 -3.60 8.81 -24.69
N MET A 174 -3.82 7.49 -24.68
CA MET A 174 -3.97 6.70 -25.92
C MET A 174 -5.11 7.22 -26.79
N ARG A 175 -6.27 7.52 -26.18
CA ARG A 175 -7.45 8.01 -26.92
C ARG A 175 -7.23 9.39 -27.57
N LYS A 176 -6.32 10.21 -27.04
CA LYS A 176 -5.93 11.49 -27.67
C LYS A 176 -4.96 11.28 -28.84
N THR A 177 -4.07 10.31 -28.75
CA THR A 177 -3.15 9.96 -29.85
C THR A 177 -3.93 9.37 -31.04
N THR A 178 -4.86 8.45 -30.80
CA THR A 178 -5.69 7.82 -31.86
C THR A 178 -6.71 8.78 -32.51
N LYS A 179 -7.02 9.93 -31.87
CA LYS A 179 -7.88 10.97 -32.46
C LYS A 179 -7.10 12.03 -33.25
N ALA A 180 -5.77 12.04 -33.13
CA ALA A 180 -4.89 12.98 -33.81
C ALA A 180 -4.18 12.35 -35.03
N GLU A 181 -4.38 11.05 -35.24
CA GLU A 181 -4.11 10.28 -36.47
C GLU A 181 -5.39 10.20 -37.30
#